data_AF-A0A428NFS6-F1
#
_entry.id   AF-A0A428NFS6-F1
#
_cell.length_a   1.000
_cell.length_b   1.000
_cell.length_c   1.000
_cell.angle_alpha   90.00
_cell.angle_beta   90.00
_cell.angle_gamma   90.00
#
_symmetry.space_group_name_H-M   'P 1'
#
loop_
_entity.id
_entity.type
_entity.pdbx_description
1 polymer ?
#
loop_
_entity_poly.entity_id
_entity_poly.type
_entity_poly.pdbx_seq_one_letter_code
_entity_poly.pdbx_strand_id
1 'polypeptide(L)'
;MKCWPYAVAAAILRPFLATAYSFSTTGTTLQLSGISYYVPPHAVGNVPRTVFEVDESTGLLPITVLSTSENSLSLDAVNNITAAFSKTDDVYQSGFAQGFYVQRRSANTQKPESTVLGNSTAFWVSTAQDDNPLPDGPYFVSTAGRIYQAYRLYADVQVAFSESSILNQDGSYSVLPANLPGQCLAVAVPSRLYFTKTAEKPLAGVRLGVKDIFDIEGLKTSNGNRAWYHLYPAANKTAPAVQNLLDAGAVIVGKMKTSQFANGESATADWVDYHAPFNPRGDGYQDPSSSSAGPAAGEGHGLVSLDNTMPLSPQFDTAGLFARDPALWKSAAQALYGTNISFNDSYPSNILTIGFPTQAKSELDVILTRFLGNLTDDLLYRLSRLQL
;
A
#
# COMPACT_ATOMS: atom_id res chain seq x y z
N MET A 1 -64.53 -64.45 -5.09
CA MET A 1 -63.40 -63.75 -4.42
C MET A 1 -62.57 -63.08 -5.50
N LYS A 2 -62.62 -61.75 -5.61
CA LYS A 2 -61.85 -60.98 -6.61
C LYS A 2 -60.65 -60.36 -5.89
N CYS A 3 -59.44 -60.75 -6.26
CA CYS A 3 -58.20 -60.16 -5.78
C CYS A 3 -57.79 -59.00 -6.71
N TRP A 4 -57.56 -57.82 -6.14
CA TRP A 4 -56.93 -56.68 -6.84
C TRP A 4 -55.40 -56.84 -6.79
N PRO A 5 -54.66 -56.63 -7.90
CA PRO A 5 -53.21 -56.45 -7.82
C PRO A 5 -52.89 -54.96 -7.57
N TYR A 6 -52.13 -54.70 -6.52
CA TYR A 6 -51.49 -53.39 -6.31
C TYR A 6 -50.28 -53.29 -7.24
N ALA A 7 -50.32 -52.34 -8.18
CA ALA A 7 -49.14 -51.95 -8.95
C ALA A 7 -48.33 -50.93 -8.13
N VAL A 8 -47.14 -51.32 -7.66
CA VAL A 8 -46.19 -50.40 -7.02
C VAL A 8 -45.42 -49.71 -8.14
N ALA A 9 -45.67 -48.41 -8.34
CA ALA A 9 -44.87 -47.57 -9.21
C ALA A 9 -43.53 -47.26 -8.52
N ALA A 10 -42.45 -47.89 -8.97
CA ALA A 10 -41.10 -47.53 -8.57
C ALA A 10 -40.67 -46.26 -9.33
N ALA A 11 -40.67 -45.12 -8.64
CA ALA A 11 -40.07 -43.89 -9.17
C ALA A 11 -38.55 -44.04 -9.18
N ILE A 12 -37.96 -44.14 -10.39
CA ILE A 12 -36.51 -44.08 -10.57
C ILE A 12 -36.09 -42.62 -10.40
N LEU A 13 -35.69 -42.25 -9.18
CA LEU A 13 -35.00 -41.00 -8.88
C LEU A 13 -33.62 -41.05 -9.57
N ARG A 14 -33.50 -40.42 -10.73
CA ARG A 14 -32.19 -40.10 -11.32
C ARG A 14 -31.57 -39.00 -10.46
N PRO A 15 -30.42 -39.22 -9.81
CA PRO A 15 -29.73 -38.14 -9.13
C PRO A 15 -29.29 -37.15 -10.20
N PHE A 16 -29.87 -35.95 -10.20
CA PHE A 16 -29.24 -34.84 -10.87
C PHE A 16 -27.89 -34.65 -10.19
N LEU A 17 -26.80 -34.92 -10.90
CA LEU A 17 -25.48 -34.44 -10.52
C LEU A 17 -25.57 -32.91 -10.56
N ALA A 18 -25.84 -32.30 -9.40
CA ALA A 18 -25.66 -30.87 -9.22
C ALA A 18 -24.16 -30.63 -9.34
N THR A 19 -23.70 -30.25 -10.53
CA THR A 19 -22.38 -29.63 -10.68
C THR A 19 -22.43 -28.31 -9.93
N ALA A 20 -22.01 -28.33 -8.68
CA ALA A 20 -21.79 -27.13 -7.88
C ALA A 20 -20.48 -26.50 -8.36
N TYR A 21 -20.52 -25.77 -9.48
CA TYR A 21 -19.45 -24.84 -9.80
C TYR A 21 -19.69 -23.54 -9.02
N SER A 22 -18.62 -22.96 -8.47
CA SER A 22 -18.64 -21.63 -7.87
C SER A 22 -17.73 -20.74 -8.69
N PHE A 23 -18.29 -19.69 -9.28
CA PHE A 23 -17.50 -18.62 -9.90
C PHE A 23 -17.27 -17.52 -8.87
N SER A 24 -16.01 -17.18 -8.63
CA SER A 24 -15.63 -16.02 -7.84
C SER A 24 -14.85 -15.06 -8.73
N THR A 25 -15.38 -13.86 -8.94
CA THR A 25 -14.68 -12.81 -9.66
C THR A 25 -13.55 -12.29 -8.77
N THR A 26 -12.33 -12.24 -9.28
CA THR A 26 -11.14 -11.76 -8.56
C THR A 26 -10.73 -10.36 -9.04
N GLY A 27 -11.66 -9.56 -9.53
CA GLY A 27 -11.41 -8.23 -10.08
C GLY A 27 -11.07 -8.21 -11.57
N THR A 28 -10.65 -7.05 -12.06
CA THR A 28 -10.33 -6.82 -13.49
C THR A 28 -9.17 -5.86 -13.62
N THR A 29 -8.27 -6.10 -14.57
CA THR A 29 -7.19 -5.17 -14.92
C THR A 29 -7.55 -4.42 -16.20
N LEU A 30 -7.33 -3.11 -16.22
CA LEU A 30 -7.60 -2.24 -17.38
C LEU A 30 -6.52 -1.18 -17.52
N GLN A 31 -6.49 -0.49 -18.66
CA GLN A 31 -5.67 0.71 -18.85
C GLN A 31 -6.53 1.94 -19.06
N LEU A 32 -6.13 3.05 -18.43
CA LEU A 32 -6.71 4.37 -18.63
C LEU A 32 -5.56 5.31 -18.99
N SER A 33 -5.60 5.90 -20.20
CA SER A 33 -4.56 6.80 -20.72
C SER A 33 -3.12 6.28 -20.57
N GLY A 34 -2.90 4.97 -20.77
CA GLY A 34 -1.59 4.33 -20.65
C GLY A 34 -1.13 3.99 -19.22
N ILE A 35 -1.95 4.24 -18.19
CA ILE A 35 -1.71 3.77 -16.82
C ILE A 35 -2.60 2.56 -16.56
N SER A 36 -2.00 1.49 -16.04
CA SER A 36 -2.70 0.26 -15.68
C SER A 36 -3.35 0.37 -14.30
N TYR A 37 -4.58 -0.12 -14.20
CA TYR A 37 -5.36 -0.18 -12.97
C TYR A 37 -5.92 -1.57 -12.74
N TYR A 38 -6.03 -1.92 -11.47
CA TYR A 38 -6.80 -3.05 -10.99
C TYR A 38 -8.08 -2.52 -10.32
N VAL A 39 -9.20 -3.14 -10.67
CA VAL A 39 -10.53 -2.88 -10.12
C VAL A 39 -10.93 -4.10 -9.31
N PRO A 40 -11.06 -3.99 -7.98
CA PRO A 40 -11.44 -5.13 -7.15
C PRO A 40 -12.86 -5.60 -7.47
N PRO A 41 -13.21 -6.87 -7.18
CA PRO A 41 -14.53 -7.41 -7.53
C PRO A 41 -15.68 -6.84 -6.69
N HIS A 42 -15.36 -6.16 -5.60
CA HIS A 42 -16.33 -5.65 -4.64
C HIS A 42 -16.57 -4.14 -4.85
N ALA A 43 -17.85 -3.79 -5.01
CA ALA A 43 -18.28 -2.41 -5.13
C ALA A 43 -18.33 -1.73 -3.75
N VAL A 44 -17.98 -0.45 -3.71
CA VAL A 44 -17.99 0.39 -2.51
C VAL A 44 -19.18 1.35 -2.45
N GLY A 45 -19.91 1.50 -3.56
CA GLY A 45 -21.09 2.36 -3.63
C GLY A 45 -21.92 2.04 -4.87
N ASN A 46 -23.06 2.73 -5.04
CA ASN A 46 -23.93 2.57 -6.20
C ASN A 46 -24.53 3.90 -6.67
N VAL A 47 -24.83 3.99 -7.95
CA VAL A 47 -25.54 5.07 -8.64
C VAL A 47 -26.67 4.51 -9.50
N PRO A 48 -27.75 5.26 -9.75
CA PRO A 48 -28.76 4.86 -10.72
C PRO A 48 -28.15 4.66 -12.11
N ARG A 49 -28.56 3.60 -12.81
CA ARG A 49 -28.00 3.22 -14.13
C ARG A 49 -28.19 4.28 -15.22
N THR A 50 -29.16 5.17 -15.06
CA THR A 50 -29.49 6.22 -16.04
C THR A 50 -28.60 7.46 -15.94
N VAL A 51 -27.71 7.52 -14.96
CA VAL A 51 -26.93 8.72 -14.64
C VAL A 51 -25.69 8.84 -15.51
N PHE A 52 -24.96 7.73 -15.66
CA PHE A 52 -23.73 7.67 -16.43
C PHE A 52 -23.92 6.74 -17.61
N GLU A 53 -23.62 7.23 -18.81
CA GLU A 53 -23.52 6.39 -20.00
C GLU A 53 -22.18 5.65 -19.94
N VAL A 54 -22.26 4.34 -19.65
CA VAL A 54 -21.10 3.46 -19.61
C VAL A 54 -21.07 2.68 -20.92
N ASP A 55 -19.96 2.77 -21.65
CA ASP A 55 -19.73 1.98 -22.85
C ASP A 55 -19.79 0.48 -22.51
N GLU A 56 -20.73 -0.25 -23.13
CA GLU A 56 -20.92 -1.69 -22.88
C GLU A 56 -19.69 -2.51 -23.28
N SER A 57 -18.87 -2.03 -24.21
CA SER A 57 -17.66 -2.71 -24.67
C SER A 57 -16.52 -2.65 -23.64
N THR A 58 -16.44 -1.57 -22.85
CA THR A 58 -15.45 -1.42 -21.79
C THR A 58 -16.00 -1.86 -20.43
N GLY A 59 -17.31 -1.76 -20.23
CA GLY A 59 -18.03 -2.17 -19.02
C GLY A 59 -17.81 -1.29 -17.79
N LEU A 60 -16.89 -0.32 -17.86
CA LEU A 60 -16.48 0.57 -16.77
C LEU A 60 -16.24 2.00 -17.27
N LEU A 61 -16.79 2.98 -16.57
CA LEU A 61 -16.57 4.41 -16.78
C LEU A 61 -15.70 4.98 -15.64
N PRO A 62 -14.57 5.64 -15.92
CA PRO A 62 -13.77 6.30 -14.90
C PRO A 62 -14.47 7.60 -14.44
N ILE A 63 -14.61 7.77 -13.13
CA ILE A 63 -15.26 8.94 -12.52
C ILE A 63 -14.41 9.52 -11.39
N THR A 64 -14.71 10.75 -10.97
CA THR A 64 -14.14 11.40 -9.79
C THR A 64 -15.22 11.58 -8.74
N VAL A 65 -14.99 11.09 -7.52
CA VAL A 65 -15.82 11.40 -6.35
C VAL A 65 -15.32 12.69 -5.70
N LEU A 66 -16.25 13.60 -5.38
CA LEU A 66 -15.97 14.89 -4.75
C LEU A 66 -16.93 15.13 -3.59
N SER A 67 -16.44 15.66 -2.48
CA SER A 67 -17.25 16.10 -1.35
C SER A 67 -17.28 17.63 -1.28
N THR A 68 -18.46 18.20 -1.05
CA THR A 68 -18.61 19.67 -0.93
C THR A 68 -19.72 20.07 0.03
N SER A 69 -19.57 21.23 0.66
CA SER A 69 -20.65 21.92 1.40
C SER A 69 -21.52 22.79 0.47
N GLU A 70 -21.05 23.06 -0.74
CA GLU A 70 -21.71 23.94 -1.69
C GLU A 70 -22.87 23.25 -2.41
N ASN A 71 -23.90 24.03 -2.76
CA ASN A 71 -25.03 23.51 -3.54
C ASN A 71 -24.70 23.33 -5.03
N SER A 72 -23.64 24.00 -5.51
CA SER A 72 -23.16 23.95 -6.89
C SER A 72 -21.64 24.10 -6.94
N LEU A 73 -20.99 23.53 -7.97
CA LEU A 73 -19.57 23.71 -8.24
C LEU A 73 -19.40 24.32 -9.64
N SER A 74 -18.56 25.35 -9.75
CA SER A 74 -18.15 25.87 -11.06
C SER A 74 -17.13 24.95 -11.73
N LEU A 75 -17.02 25.02 -13.05
CA LEU A 75 -16.01 24.27 -13.81
C LEU A 75 -14.59 24.61 -13.32
N ASP A 76 -14.31 25.89 -13.03
CA ASP A 76 -13.02 26.32 -12.50
C ASP A 76 -12.72 25.74 -11.12
N ALA A 77 -13.74 25.64 -10.24
CA ALA A 77 -13.57 25.03 -8.93
C ALA A 77 -13.21 23.54 -9.06
N VAL A 78 -13.89 22.80 -9.93
CA VAL A 78 -13.58 21.39 -10.17
C VAL A 78 -12.23 21.19 -10.84
N ASN A 79 -11.86 22.04 -11.79
CA ASN A 79 -10.53 22.01 -12.41
C ASN A 79 -9.43 22.26 -11.38
N ASN A 80 -9.63 23.20 -10.44
CA ASN A 80 -8.67 23.45 -9.37
C ASN A 80 -8.54 22.27 -8.41
N ILE A 81 -9.66 21.64 -8.02
CA ILE A 81 -9.65 20.46 -7.13
C ILE A 81 -8.94 19.28 -7.80
N THR A 82 -9.30 18.96 -9.04
CA THR A 82 -8.72 17.83 -9.78
C THR A 82 -7.26 18.05 -10.18
N ALA A 83 -6.85 19.31 -10.41
CA ALA A 83 -5.45 19.67 -10.55
C ALA A 83 -4.66 19.48 -9.24
N ALA A 84 -5.26 19.75 -8.08
CA ALA A 84 -4.64 19.46 -6.79
C ALA A 84 -4.50 17.95 -6.56
N PHE A 85 -5.53 17.16 -6.89
CA PHE A 85 -5.48 15.69 -6.82
C PHE A 85 -4.32 15.12 -7.64
N SER A 86 -4.16 15.59 -8.89
CA SER A 86 -3.09 15.13 -9.78
C SER A 86 -1.67 15.45 -9.27
N LYS A 87 -1.53 16.41 -8.35
CA LYS A 87 -0.24 16.78 -7.74
C LYS A 87 0.09 15.94 -6.51
N THR A 88 -0.92 15.51 -5.75
CA THR A 88 -0.74 14.84 -4.45
C THR A 88 -0.96 13.33 -4.51
N ASP A 89 -1.63 12.85 -5.56
CA ASP A 89 -1.95 11.46 -5.76
C ASP A 89 -1.44 10.94 -7.10
N ASP A 90 -0.77 9.78 -7.05
CA ASP A 90 -0.19 9.12 -8.20
C ASP A 90 -1.14 8.08 -8.83
N VAL A 91 -2.33 7.88 -8.27
CA VAL A 91 -3.38 7.02 -8.84
C VAL A 91 -4.32 7.86 -9.70
N TYR A 92 -4.65 9.07 -9.24
CA TYR A 92 -5.46 10.02 -9.97
C TYR A 92 -4.79 10.53 -11.24
N GLN A 93 -5.60 10.73 -12.28
CA GLN A 93 -5.22 11.37 -13.54
C GLN A 93 -6.47 12.00 -14.17
N SER A 94 -6.27 12.88 -15.17
CA SER A 94 -7.37 13.56 -15.86
C SER A 94 -8.37 12.62 -16.55
N GLY A 95 -7.97 11.38 -16.87
CA GLY A 95 -8.88 10.35 -17.38
C GLY A 95 -10.05 10.02 -16.43
N PHE A 96 -9.95 10.33 -15.13
CA PHE A 96 -11.05 10.17 -14.18
C PHE A 96 -12.07 11.32 -14.19
N ALA A 97 -11.87 12.34 -15.02
CA ALA A 97 -12.80 13.46 -15.16
C ALA A 97 -13.94 13.20 -16.17
N GLN A 98 -14.17 11.96 -16.62
CA GLN A 98 -15.27 11.63 -17.56
C GLN A 98 -16.66 11.74 -16.90
N GLY A 99 -16.73 11.62 -15.58
CA GLY A 99 -17.94 11.84 -14.80
C GLY A 99 -17.59 12.20 -13.36
N PHE A 100 -18.52 12.87 -12.67
CA PHE A 100 -18.35 13.31 -11.29
C PHE A 100 -19.47 12.78 -10.41
N TYR A 101 -19.12 12.19 -9.28
CA TYR A 101 -20.06 11.83 -8.21
C TYR A 101 -19.85 12.80 -7.06
N VAL A 102 -20.78 13.73 -6.89
CA VAL A 102 -20.63 14.86 -5.96
C VAL A 102 -21.52 14.68 -4.73
N GLN A 103 -20.87 14.59 -3.57
CA GLN A 103 -21.49 14.37 -2.27
C GLN A 103 -21.64 15.69 -1.53
N ARG A 104 -22.89 16.12 -1.33
CA ARG A 104 -23.23 17.28 -0.50
C ARG A 104 -23.21 16.89 0.96
N ARG A 105 -22.36 17.54 1.75
CA ARG A 105 -22.29 17.37 3.22
C ARG A 105 -23.29 18.24 3.99
N SER A 106 -24.27 18.86 3.30
CA SER A 106 -25.28 19.72 3.92
C SER A 106 -26.41 18.92 4.57
N ALA A 107 -26.90 19.32 5.75
CA ALA A 107 -28.06 18.71 6.43
C ALA A 107 -29.37 18.66 5.62
N ASN A 108 -29.42 19.32 4.46
CA ASN A 108 -30.59 19.34 3.58
C ASN A 108 -30.73 18.04 2.77
N THR A 109 -31.93 17.47 2.80
CA THR A 109 -32.34 16.26 2.07
C THR A 109 -32.73 16.55 0.62
N GLN A 110 -31.90 17.31 -0.10
CA GLN A 110 -32.12 17.52 -1.53
C GLN A 110 -32.10 16.17 -2.26
N LYS A 111 -33.05 16.02 -3.19
CA LYS A 111 -33.12 14.83 -4.04
C LYS A 111 -31.88 14.76 -4.94
N PRO A 112 -31.38 13.55 -5.25
CA PRO A 112 -30.30 13.40 -6.20
C PRO A 112 -30.65 14.04 -7.55
N GLU A 113 -29.67 14.67 -8.19
CA GLU A 113 -29.85 15.34 -9.48
C GLU A 113 -28.59 15.22 -10.35
N SER A 114 -28.77 15.34 -11.67
CA SER A 114 -27.66 15.35 -12.62
C SER A 114 -27.52 16.74 -13.26
N THR A 115 -26.29 17.22 -13.37
CA THR A 115 -25.94 18.49 -14.00
C THR A 115 -24.82 18.30 -15.01
N VAL A 116 -24.73 19.18 -16.00
CA VAL A 116 -23.62 19.21 -16.94
C VAL A 116 -22.50 20.08 -16.37
N LEU A 117 -21.29 19.55 -16.35
CA LEU A 117 -20.09 20.24 -15.88
C LEU A 117 -19.01 20.19 -16.96
N GLY A 118 -18.94 21.24 -17.77
CA GLY A 118 -18.11 21.25 -18.98
C GLY A 118 -18.60 20.20 -19.97
N ASN A 119 -17.73 19.23 -20.30
CA ASN A 119 -18.05 18.10 -21.19
C ASN A 119 -18.43 16.82 -20.42
N SER A 120 -18.55 16.89 -19.09
CA SER A 120 -18.79 15.74 -18.22
C SER A 120 -20.12 15.86 -17.48
N THR A 121 -20.64 14.73 -17.00
CA THR A 121 -21.84 14.70 -16.17
C THR A 121 -21.47 14.68 -14.69
N ALA A 122 -22.08 15.53 -13.88
CA ALA A 122 -21.97 15.51 -12.43
C ALA A 122 -23.29 15.05 -11.80
N PHE A 123 -23.24 13.94 -11.06
CA PHE A 123 -24.34 13.39 -10.29
C PHE A 123 -24.21 13.79 -8.83
N TRP A 124 -25.22 14.46 -8.32
CA TRP A 124 -25.25 15.02 -6.98
C TRP A 124 -26.07 14.15 -6.05
N VAL A 125 -25.52 13.87 -4.88
CA VAL A 125 -26.22 13.19 -3.78
C VAL A 125 -26.04 13.98 -2.50
N SER A 126 -27.04 13.92 -1.61
CA SER A 126 -26.88 14.40 -0.24
C SER A 126 -26.42 13.24 0.64
N THR A 127 -25.29 13.41 1.33
CA THR A 127 -24.73 12.40 2.24
C THR A 127 -24.85 12.83 3.70
N ALA A 128 -25.74 13.78 4.00
CA ALA A 128 -25.93 14.31 5.36
C ALA A 128 -26.32 13.26 6.40
N GLN A 129 -26.85 12.13 5.94
CA GLN A 129 -27.24 10.98 6.76
C GLN A 129 -26.57 9.68 6.30
N ASP A 130 -25.52 9.77 5.49
CA ASP A 130 -24.72 8.61 5.13
C ASP A 130 -23.66 8.40 6.21
N ASP A 131 -23.72 7.26 6.90
CA ASP A 131 -22.75 6.89 7.93
C ASP A 131 -21.37 6.59 7.33
N ASN A 132 -21.25 6.40 6.01
CA ASN A 132 -19.98 6.08 5.37
C ASN A 132 -19.87 6.64 3.93
N PRO A 133 -19.74 7.97 3.77
CA PRO A 133 -19.58 8.58 2.46
C PRO A 133 -18.32 8.08 1.75
N LEU A 134 -18.36 8.02 0.43
CA LEU A 134 -17.19 7.64 -0.35
C LEU A 134 -16.09 8.69 -0.19
N PRO A 135 -14.84 8.31 0.06
CA PRO A 135 -13.74 9.25 0.04
C PRO A 135 -13.61 9.95 -1.31
N ASP A 136 -13.02 11.15 -1.32
CA ASP A 136 -12.76 11.87 -2.57
C ASP A 136 -11.67 11.14 -3.37
N GLY A 137 -11.74 11.20 -4.69
CA GLY A 137 -10.70 10.64 -5.56
C GLY A 137 -11.21 9.87 -6.78
N PRO A 138 -10.36 9.04 -7.40
CA PRO A 138 -10.67 8.34 -8.64
C PRO A 138 -11.50 7.07 -8.39
N TYR A 139 -12.50 6.77 -9.20
CA TYR A 139 -13.30 5.54 -9.11
C TYR A 139 -13.69 5.04 -10.49
N PHE A 140 -14.22 3.81 -10.57
CA PHE A 140 -14.87 3.28 -11.76
C PHE A 140 -16.34 2.98 -11.48
N VAL A 141 -17.22 3.26 -12.43
CA VAL A 141 -18.64 2.89 -12.40
C VAL A 141 -18.91 1.84 -13.47
N SER A 142 -19.53 0.73 -13.09
CA SER A 142 -20.00 -0.29 -14.05
C SER A 142 -21.31 0.07 -14.73
N THR A 143 -21.64 -0.62 -15.82
CA THR A 143 -22.95 -0.56 -16.50
C THR A 143 -24.13 -0.88 -15.56
N ALA A 144 -23.89 -1.63 -14.50
CA ALA A 144 -24.88 -1.92 -13.48
C ALA A 144 -25.10 -0.78 -12.46
N GLY A 145 -24.30 0.29 -12.53
CA GLY A 145 -24.31 1.42 -11.60
C GLY A 145 -23.48 1.20 -10.34
N ARG A 146 -22.61 0.18 -10.30
CA ARG A 146 -21.77 -0.12 -9.12
C ARG A 146 -20.46 0.65 -9.17
N ILE A 147 -20.07 1.28 -8.06
CA ILE A 147 -18.84 2.08 -7.90
C ILE A 147 -17.72 1.20 -7.32
N TYR A 148 -16.52 1.29 -7.90
CA TYR A 148 -15.33 0.55 -7.48
C TYR A 148 -14.14 1.49 -7.29
N GLN A 149 -13.33 1.23 -6.27
CA GLN A 149 -12.07 1.94 -6.10
C GLN A 149 -11.08 1.62 -7.23
N ALA A 150 -10.25 2.60 -7.57
CA ALA A 150 -9.16 2.45 -8.52
C ALA A 150 -7.87 2.13 -7.77
N TYR A 151 -7.22 1.01 -8.13
CA TYR A 151 -5.88 0.68 -7.67
C TYR A 151 -4.92 0.83 -8.84
N ARG A 152 -3.95 1.73 -8.77
CA ARG A 152 -2.92 1.81 -9.81
C ARG A 152 -2.01 0.59 -9.69
N LEU A 153 -1.64 0.00 -10.82
CA LEU A 153 -0.65 -1.07 -10.88
C LEU A 153 0.73 -0.50 -11.21
N TYR A 154 1.67 -0.69 -10.31
CA TYR A 154 3.10 -0.44 -10.54
C TYR A 154 3.80 -1.74 -10.92
N ALA A 155 4.80 -1.67 -11.81
CA ALA A 155 5.69 -2.79 -12.05
C ALA A 155 6.78 -2.82 -10.97
N ASP A 156 6.96 -3.97 -10.32
CA ASP A 156 8.08 -4.22 -9.41
C ASP A 156 9.38 -4.47 -10.19
N VAL A 157 9.92 -3.40 -10.76
CA VAL A 157 11.12 -3.45 -11.62
C VAL A 157 12.40 -3.82 -10.86
N GLN A 158 12.44 -3.62 -9.53
CA GLN A 158 13.54 -4.06 -8.68
C GLN A 158 13.40 -5.53 -8.25
N VAL A 159 12.24 -6.15 -8.50
CA VAL A 159 11.91 -7.48 -7.98
C VAL A 159 12.04 -7.51 -6.45
N ALA A 160 11.60 -6.43 -5.80
CA ALA A 160 11.67 -6.21 -4.35
C ALA A 160 10.61 -7.02 -3.58
N PHE A 161 9.51 -7.37 -4.23
CA PHE A 161 8.42 -8.14 -3.65
C PHE A 161 8.59 -9.64 -3.89
N SER A 162 8.27 -10.44 -2.87
CA SER A 162 8.01 -11.87 -3.08
C SER A 162 6.58 -12.06 -3.58
N GLU A 163 5.63 -11.29 -3.04
CA GLU A 163 4.23 -11.28 -3.43
C GLU A 163 3.64 -9.88 -3.23
N SER A 164 2.77 -9.43 -4.13
CA SER A 164 1.91 -8.26 -3.91
C SER A 164 0.56 -8.69 -3.36
N SER A 165 -0.12 -7.79 -2.65
CA SER A 165 -1.34 -8.11 -1.93
C SER A 165 -2.47 -7.13 -2.20
N ILE A 166 -3.69 -7.58 -1.90
CA ILE A 166 -4.90 -6.77 -1.84
C ILE A 166 -5.64 -7.06 -0.53
N LEU A 167 -6.26 -6.02 0.04
CA LEU A 167 -7.10 -6.12 1.23
C LEU A 167 -8.49 -6.67 0.85
N ASN A 168 -8.96 -7.66 1.60
CA ASN A 168 -10.29 -8.24 1.46
C ASN A 168 -11.32 -7.49 2.29
N GLN A 169 -12.61 -7.69 2.01
CA GLN A 169 -13.71 -7.04 2.75
C GLN A 169 -13.77 -7.48 4.22
N ASP A 170 -13.24 -8.65 4.56
CA ASP A 170 -13.20 -9.18 5.93
C ASP A 170 -11.98 -8.70 6.73
N GLY A 171 -11.12 -7.87 6.13
CA GLY A 171 -9.89 -7.35 6.76
C GLY A 171 -8.65 -8.21 6.55
N SER A 172 -8.79 -9.43 6.02
CA SER A 172 -7.66 -10.29 5.65
C SER A 172 -7.01 -9.85 4.34
N TYR A 173 -5.88 -10.45 3.98
CA TYR A 173 -5.18 -10.17 2.74
C TYR A 173 -5.17 -11.38 1.81
N SER A 174 -5.10 -11.11 0.51
CA SER A 174 -4.89 -12.13 -0.52
C SER A 174 -3.82 -11.67 -1.50
N VAL A 175 -3.16 -12.64 -2.14
CA VAL A 175 -2.21 -12.36 -3.22
C VAL A 175 -2.96 -11.63 -4.34
N LEU A 176 -2.38 -10.54 -4.83
CA LEU A 176 -2.99 -9.74 -5.88
C LEU A 176 -3.22 -10.61 -7.14
N PRO A 177 -4.47 -10.78 -7.61
CA PRO A 177 -4.78 -11.56 -8.80
C PRO A 177 -4.64 -10.73 -10.09
N ALA A 178 -3.59 -9.90 -10.17
CA ALA A 178 -3.36 -8.99 -11.30
C ALA A 178 -1.89 -9.03 -11.73
N ASN A 179 -1.65 -8.85 -13.02
CA ASN A 179 -0.32 -8.81 -13.61
C ASN A 179 -0.22 -7.65 -14.60
N LEU A 180 1.00 -7.19 -14.83
CA LEU A 180 1.33 -6.28 -15.92
C LEU A 180 2.02 -7.08 -17.03
N PRO A 181 1.84 -6.71 -18.31
CA PRO A 181 2.65 -7.28 -19.38
C PRO A 181 4.14 -7.08 -19.10
N GLY A 182 4.95 -8.15 -19.21
CA GLY A 182 6.38 -8.11 -18.94
C GLY A 182 6.84 -9.14 -17.90
N GLN A 183 8.00 -8.91 -17.29
CA GLN A 183 8.68 -9.85 -16.38
C GLN A 183 8.65 -9.40 -14.90
N CYS A 184 7.73 -8.52 -14.52
CA CYS A 184 7.68 -7.95 -13.17
C CYS A 184 6.32 -8.20 -12.51
N LEU A 185 6.31 -8.38 -11.20
CA LEU A 185 5.07 -8.41 -10.43
C LEU A 185 4.36 -7.07 -10.54
N ALA A 186 3.02 -7.11 -10.58
CA ALA A 186 2.21 -5.92 -10.42
C ALA A 186 2.02 -5.62 -8.93
N VAL A 187 2.20 -4.37 -8.51
CA VAL A 187 1.90 -3.90 -7.15
C VAL A 187 0.72 -2.96 -7.24
N ALA A 188 -0.42 -3.39 -6.68
CA ALA A 188 -1.63 -2.60 -6.62
C ALA A 188 -1.57 -1.62 -5.45
N VAL A 189 -1.84 -0.34 -5.74
CA VAL A 189 -1.86 0.68 -4.71
C VAL A 189 -3.13 1.54 -4.78
N PRO A 190 -3.83 1.78 -3.66
CA PRO A 190 -5.00 2.63 -3.66
C PRO A 190 -4.63 4.11 -3.72
N SER A 191 -5.56 4.94 -4.19
CA SER A 191 -5.39 6.40 -4.16
C SER A 191 -5.14 6.90 -2.74
N ARG A 192 -4.19 7.84 -2.58
CA ARG A 192 -3.94 8.50 -1.29
C ARG A 192 -5.11 9.40 -0.87
N LEU A 193 -5.93 9.83 -1.81
CA LEU A 193 -7.10 10.69 -1.57
C LEU A 193 -8.18 9.98 -0.77
N TYR A 194 -8.17 8.64 -0.76
CA TYR A 194 -9.12 7.87 0.03
C TYR A 194 -8.90 7.96 1.54
N PHE A 195 -7.79 8.56 1.97
CA PHE A 195 -7.34 8.54 3.34
C PHE A 195 -7.10 9.96 3.85
N THR A 196 -7.56 10.22 5.06
CA THR A 196 -7.29 11.46 5.79
C THR A 196 -6.46 11.12 7.02
N LYS A 197 -5.27 11.71 7.14
CA LYS A 197 -4.45 11.56 8.34
C LYS A 197 -5.13 12.25 9.53
N THR A 198 -5.21 11.55 10.65
CA THR A 198 -5.68 12.09 11.94
C THR A 198 -4.64 11.80 13.02
N ALA A 199 -4.86 12.32 14.23
CA ALA A 199 -4.00 12.00 15.37
C ALA A 199 -4.01 10.50 15.69
N GLU A 200 -5.17 9.84 15.52
CA GLU A 200 -5.37 8.41 15.75
C GLU A 200 -4.84 7.55 14.59
N LYS A 201 -4.91 8.07 13.36
CA LYS A 201 -4.42 7.40 12.15
C LYS A 201 -3.32 8.22 11.46
N PRO A 202 -2.13 8.39 12.07
CA PRO A 202 -1.07 9.22 11.53
C PRO A 202 -0.45 8.66 10.23
N LEU A 203 -0.62 7.36 9.97
CA LEU A 203 -0.15 6.66 8.77
C LEU A 203 -1.24 6.47 7.72
N ALA A 204 -2.42 7.10 7.86
CA ALA A 204 -3.49 6.99 6.87
C ALA A 204 -2.98 7.26 5.44
N GLY A 205 -3.19 6.28 4.55
CA GLY A 205 -2.77 6.36 3.14
C GLY A 205 -1.29 6.12 2.86
N VAL A 206 -0.49 5.83 3.89
CA VAL A 206 0.90 5.37 3.74
C VAL A 206 0.87 3.93 3.26
N ARG A 207 1.43 3.69 2.08
CA ARG A 207 1.56 2.35 1.49
C ARG A 207 2.80 1.67 2.03
N LEU A 208 2.65 0.43 2.49
CA LEU A 208 3.66 -0.32 3.23
C LEU A 208 3.93 -1.67 2.54
N GLY A 209 5.18 -1.91 2.17
CA GLY A 209 5.66 -3.27 1.92
C GLY A 209 6.18 -3.87 3.23
N VAL A 210 5.88 -5.13 3.49
CA VAL A 210 6.20 -5.79 4.76
C VAL A 210 7.26 -6.87 4.51
N LYS A 211 8.39 -6.80 5.22
CA LYS A 211 9.44 -7.82 5.11
C LYS A 211 8.87 -9.23 5.35
N ASP A 212 9.28 -10.18 4.53
CA ASP A 212 8.75 -11.55 4.49
C ASP A 212 9.25 -12.47 5.60
N ILE A 213 9.26 -11.94 6.82
CA ILE A 213 9.41 -12.64 8.11
C ILE A 213 8.27 -12.30 9.07
N PHE A 214 7.44 -11.31 8.72
CA PHE A 214 6.28 -10.91 9.51
C PHE A 214 5.01 -11.47 8.91
N ASP A 215 4.21 -12.09 9.77
CA ASP A 215 2.90 -12.62 9.38
C ASP A 215 1.90 -11.51 9.09
N ILE A 216 1.08 -11.74 8.06
CA ILE A 216 -0.05 -10.91 7.66
C ILE A 216 -1.22 -11.86 7.45
N GLU A 217 -2.33 -11.62 8.12
CA GLU A 217 -3.51 -12.49 8.06
C GLU A 217 -3.96 -12.72 6.61
N GLY A 218 -4.10 -13.99 6.22
CA GLY A 218 -4.49 -14.40 4.87
C GLY A 218 -3.34 -14.59 3.88
N LEU A 219 -2.12 -14.12 4.19
CA LEU A 219 -0.93 -14.35 3.38
C LEU A 219 0.00 -15.39 4.01
N LYS A 220 0.87 -15.97 3.19
CA LYS A 220 1.93 -16.87 3.65
C LYS A 220 3.18 -16.05 4.01
N THR A 221 4.03 -16.62 4.85
CA THR A 221 5.35 -16.06 5.18
C THR A 221 6.42 -17.05 4.73
N SER A 222 7.27 -16.66 3.78
CA SER A 222 8.26 -17.58 3.21
C SER A 222 9.56 -17.64 4.01
N ASN A 223 9.87 -16.60 4.80
CA ASN A 223 11.20 -16.40 5.39
C ASN A 223 12.32 -16.48 4.35
N GLY A 224 12.08 -16.03 3.11
CA GLY A 224 13.04 -16.15 2.02
C GLY A 224 13.32 -17.58 1.57
N ASN A 225 12.53 -18.58 1.98
CA ASN A 225 12.73 -19.99 1.67
C ASN A 225 11.51 -20.64 0.98
N ARG A 226 11.73 -21.34 -0.15
CA ARG A 226 10.65 -21.94 -0.95
C ARG A 226 10.02 -23.16 -0.28
N ALA A 227 10.84 -24.00 0.36
CA ALA A 227 10.33 -25.18 1.07
C ALA A 227 9.48 -24.76 2.27
N TRP A 228 9.92 -23.74 3.03
CA TRP A 228 9.15 -23.15 4.12
C TRP A 228 7.81 -22.59 3.63
N TYR A 229 7.84 -21.84 2.52
CA TYR A 229 6.63 -21.34 1.89
C TYR A 229 5.63 -22.46 1.59
N HIS A 230 6.07 -23.60 1.04
CA HIS A 230 5.15 -24.70 0.72
C HIS A 230 4.71 -25.53 1.93
N LEU A 231 5.50 -25.55 3.00
CA LEU A 231 5.24 -26.35 4.19
C LEU A 231 4.08 -25.82 5.04
N TYR A 232 3.98 -24.49 5.20
CA TYR A 232 3.01 -23.87 6.10
C TYR A 232 1.80 -23.29 5.35
N PRO A 233 0.62 -23.20 5.98
CA PRO A 233 -0.53 -22.49 5.40
C PRO A 233 -0.34 -20.97 5.49
N ALA A 234 -1.34 -20.21 5.00
CA ALA A 234 -1.42 -18.78 5.27
C ALA A 234 -1.57 -18.50 6.77
N ALA A 235 -1.02 -17.37 7.22
CA ALA A 235 -1.13 -16.94 8.60
C ALA A 235 -2.58 -16.61 8.95
N ASN A 236 -2.98 -16.94 10.18
CA ASN A 236 -4.33 -16.67 10.70
C ASN A 236 -4.42 -15.35 11.47
N LYS A 237 -3.28 -14.65 11.66
CA LYS A 237 -3.19 -13.38 12.37
C LYS A 237 -2.05 -12.56 11.80
N THR A 238 -2.20 -11.25 11.84
CA THR A 238 -1.13 -10.30 11.54
C THR A 238 -0.20 -10.15 12.74
N ALA A 239 1.11 -10.10 12.49
CA ALA A 239 2.12 -9.93 13.54
C ALA A 239 1.90 -8.59 14.29
N PRO A 240 2.10 -8.53 15.63
CA PRO A 240 1.79 -7.33 16.41
C PRO A 240 2.45 -6.03 15.91
N ALA A 241 3.70 -6.10 15.45
CA ALA A 241 4.38 -4.94 14.89
C ALA A 241 3.69 -4.41 13.61
N VAL A 242 3.23 -5.31 12.75
CA VAL A 242 2.50 -4.94 11.54
C VAL A 242 1.09 -4.46 11.89
N GLN A 243 0.43 -5.07 12.89
CA GLN A 243 -0.87 -4.64 13.38
C GLN A 243 -0.82 -3.20 13.90
N ASN A 244 0.21 -2.82 14.65
CA ASN A 244 0.37 -1.45 15.13
C ASN A 244 0.43 -0.42 13.99
N LEU A 245 1.06 -0.78 12.85
CA LEU A 245 1.10 0.08 11.67
C LEU A 245 -0.26 0.17 10.97
N LEU A 246 -1.00 -0.94 10.89
CA LEU A 246 -2.36 -0.98 10.36
C LEU A 246 -3.32 -0.16 11.20
N ASP A 247 -3.24 -0.28 12.53
CA ASP A 247 -4.07 0.48 13.49
C ASP A 247 -3.81 1.98 13.35
N ALA A 248 -2.55 2.37 13.09
CA ALA A 248 -2.17 3.74 12.75
C ALA A 248 -2.58 4.19 11.33
N GLY A 249 -3.19 3.33 10.52
CA GLY A 249 -3.77 3.64 9.21
C GLY A 249 -2.92 3.31 7.98
N ALA A 250 -1.79 2.59 8.14
CA ALA A 250 -0.99 2.14 7.00
C ALA A 250 -1.76 1.14 6.12
N VAL A 251 -1.37 1.05 4.86
CA VAL A 251 -1.98 0.19 3.84
C VAL A 251 -0.93 -0.78 3.32
N ILE A 252 -1.12 -2.08 3.53
CA ILE A 252 -0.18 -3.10 3.05
C ILE A 252 -0.37 -3.33 1.54
N VAL A 253 0.73 -3.31 0.79
CA VAL A 253 0.73 -3.54 -0.67
C VAL A 253 1.45 -4.83 -1.09
N GLY A 254 2.15 -5.49 -0.16
CA GLY A 254 2.76 -6.79 -0.41
C GLY A 254 3.82 -7.21 0.60
N LYS A 255 4.31 -8.44 0.40
CA LYS A 255 5.45 -9.03 1.11
C LYS A 255 6.75 -8.72 0.34
N MET A 256 7.74 -8.18 1.04
CA MET A 256 9.03 -7.80 0.46
C MET A 256 10.11 -8.80 0.84
N LYS A 257 11.00 -9.07 -0.12
CA LYS A 257 12.03 -10.11 0.00
C LYS A 257 12.99 -9.88 1.18
N THR A 258 13.43 -11.00 1.74
CA THR A 258 14.42 -11.11 2.82
C THR A 258 15.44 -12.18 2.47
N SER A 259 16.66 -12.08 3.01
CA SER A 259 17.57 -13.23 2.98
C SER A 259 16.95 -14.40 3.75
N GLN A 260 17.33 -15.63 3.41
CA GLN A 260 16.76 -16.84 4.01
C GLN A 260 16.82 -16.75 5.55
N PHE A 261 15.67 -16.86 6.21
CA PHE A 261 15.52 -16.77 7.66
C PHE A 261 16.15 -15.52 8.31
N ALA A 262 16.34 -14.45 7.55
CA ALA A 262 17.04 -13.23 7.97
C ALA A 262 18.45 -13.50 8.55
N ASN A 263 19.13 -14.53 8.06
CA ASN A 263 20.37 -15.07 8.64
C ASN A 263 21.67 -14.26 8.36
N GLY A 264 21.58 -13.00 7.93
CA GLY A 264 22.74 -12.09 7.80
C GLY A 264 23.80 -12.55 6.80
N GLU A 265 23.48 -12.47 5.51
CA GLU A 265 24.29 -13.02 4.40
C GLU A 265 24.66 -11.96 3.35
N SER A 266 25.64 -12.24 2.48
CA SER A 266 25.99 -11.33 1.39
C SER A 266 24.95 -11.44 0.27
N ALA A 267 24.25 -10.35 -0.08
CA ALA A 267 23.19 -10.43 -1.07
C ALA A 267 23.77 -10.82 -2.44
N THR A 268 23.02 -11.64 -3.18
CA THR A 268 23.38 -12.34 -4.44
C THR A 268 24.37 -13.51 -4.34
N ALA A 269 25.18 -13.63 -3.28
CA ALA A 269 26.13 -14.75 -3.12
C ALA A 269 25.49 -15.98 -2.47
N ASP A 270 24.72 -15.78 -1.40
CA ASP A 270 24.22 -16.89 -0.55
C ASP A 270 22.71 -17.18 -0.76
N TRP A 271 22.02 -16.34 -1.54
CA TRP A 271 20.58 -16.48 -1.78
C TRP A 271 20.27 -17.54 -2.85
N VAL A 272 19.94 -18.76 -2.42
CA VAL A 272 19.70 -19.89 -3.36
C VAL A 272 18.24 -20.05 -3.82
N ASP A 273 17.27 -19.58 -3.04
CA ASP A 273 15.83 -19.81 -3.32
C ASP A 273 15.14 -18.67 -4.07
N TYR A 274 15.46 -17.43 -3.69
CA TYR A 274 14.95 -16.22 -4.33
C TYR A 274 16.12 -15.34 -4.71
N HIS A 275 16.10 -14.75 -5.90
CA HIS A 275 17.13 -13.77 -6.25
C HIS A 275 16.94 -12.48 -5.44
N ALA A 276 18.06 -11.94 -4.95
CA ALA A 276 18.11 -10.62 -4.34
C ALA A 276 17.54 -9.56 -5.30
N PRO A 277 16.87 -8.53 -4.79
CA PRO A 277 16.36 -7.45 -5.61
C PRO A 277 17.49 -6.60 -6.21
N PHE A 278 17.20 -5.89 -7.29
CA PHE A 278 18.14 -4.94 -7.87
C PHE A 278 18.22 -3.68 -7.01
N ASN A 279 19.44 -3.24 -6.68
CA ASN A 279 19.63 -1.99 -5.96
C ASN A 279 19.30 -0.82 -6.90
N PRO A 280 18.44 0.14 -6.51
CA PRO A 280 18.11 1.29 -7.35
C PRO A 280 19.29 2.26 -7.57
N ARG A 281 20.40 2.11 -6.83
CA ARG A 281 21.65 2.85 -7.00
C ARG A 281 22.66 2.08 -7.83
N GLY A 282 23.59 2.82 -8.45
CA GLY A 282 24.66 2.23 -9.26
C GLY A 282 24.13 1.38 -10.41
N ASP A 283 23.09 1.88 -11.10
CA ASP A 283 22.47 1.28 -12.28
C ASP A 283 21.96 -0.17 -12.09
N GLY A 284 21.58 -0.56 -10.86
CA GLY A 284 21.12 -1.93 -10.58
C GLY A 284 22.20 -2.87 -10.05
N TYR A 285 23.47 -2.47 -10.07
CA TYR A 285 24.61 -3.36 -9.84
C TYR A 285 25.27 -3.25 -8.46
N GLN A 286 24.80 -2.34 -7.61
CA GLN A 286 25.22 -2.32 -6.21
C GLN A 286 24.50 -3.42 -5.41
N ASP A 287 25.13 -3.90 -4.34
CA ASP A 287 24.49 -4.82 -3.40
C ASP A 287 23.34 -4.06 -2.68
N PRO A 288 22.09 -4.58 -2.64
CA PRO A 288 20.98 -3.96 -1.88
C PRO A 288 21.13 -4.10 -0.36
N SER A 289 22.20 -4.75 0.12
CA SER A 289 22.44 -5.18 1.50
C SER A 289 21.41 -6.21 1.99
N SER A 290 21.61 -6.73 3.19
CA SER A 290 20.79 -7.79 3.79
C SER A 290 20.64 -7.56 5.31
N SER A 291 19.68 -8.17 6.00
CA SER A 291 18.71 -9.15 5.49
C SER A 291 17.44 -8.54 4.88
N SER A 292 17.23 -7.22 5.04
CA SER A 292 16.04 -6.48 4.57
C SER A 292 16.18 -5.98 3.12
N ALA A 293 16.65 -6.81 2.20
CA ALA A 293 17.02 -6.39 0.84
C ALA A 293 15.83 -5.83 0.04
N GLY A 294 14.65 -6.48 0.13
CA GLY A 294 13.43 -6.02 -0.55
C GLY A 294 13.03 -4.61 -0.12
N PRO A 295 12.78 -4.39 1.18
CA PRO A 295 12.54 -3.05 1.72
C PRO A 295 13.59 -2.01 1.29
N ALA A 296 14.89 -2.33 1.39
CA ALA A 296 15.97 -1.42 1.00
C ALA A 296 15.92 -1.03 -0.49
N ALA A 297 15.67 -1.99 -1.38
CA ALA A 297 15.63 -1.76 -2.81
C ALA A 297 14.36 -1.03 -3.27
N GLY A 298 13.21 -1.35 -2.67
CA GLY A 298 11.92 -0.76 -3.05
C GLY A 298 11.83 0.75 -2.78
N GLU A 299 12.65 1.27 -1.88
CA GLU A 299 12.60 2.67 -1.48
C GLU A 299 13.48 3.60 -2.32
N GLY A 300 14.65 3.13 -2.75
CA GLY A 300 15.68 3.97 -3.34
C GLY A 300 15.40 4.49 -4.77
N HIS A 301 14.24 4.20 -5.37
CA HIS A 301 13.86 4.72 -6.70
C HIS A 301 12.96 5.97 -6.62
N GLY A 302 13.20 6.86 -5.64
CA GLY A 302 12.37 8.04 -5.41
C GLY A 302 10.97 7.72 -4.87
N LEU A 303 10.74 6.45 -4.51
CA LEU A 303 9.58 6.05 -3.72
C LEU A 303 9.72 6.50 -2.27
N VAL A 304 10.94 6.82 -1.82
CA VAL A 304 11.28 7.49 -0.57
C VAL A 304 12.14 8.71 -0.87
N SER A 305 11.74 9.90 -0.41
CA SER A 305 12.64 11.05 -0.45
C SER A 305 13.74 10.80 0.60
N LEU A 306 14.97 10.98 0.15
CA LEU A 306 16.15 10.93 1.00
C LEU A 306 16.63 12.34 1.34
N ASP A 307 15.80 13.35 1.06
CA ASP A 307 16.06 14.74 1.44
C ASP A 307 16.22 14.81 2.96
N ASN A 308 17.29 15.45 3.42
CA ASN A 308 17.67 15.54 4.83
C ASN A 308 18.04 14.21 5.52
N THR A 309 18.30 13.13 4.76
CA THR A 309 18.85 11.89 5.33
C THR A 309 20.38 11.86 5.20
N MET A 310 21.06 11.45 6.26
CA MET A 310 22.50 11.21 6.24
C MET A 310 22.75 9.71 6.01
N PRO A 311 23.58 9.30 5.02
CA PRO A 311 23.92 7.90 4.85
C PRO A 311 24.72 7.43 6.06
N LEU A 312 24.13 6.58 6.90
CA LEU A 312 24.88 5.78 7.86
C LEU A 312 25.54 4.60 7.11
N SER A 313 26.76 4.28 7.52
CA SER A 313 27.65 3.20 7.06
C SER A 313 27.04 2.08 6.20
N PRO A 314 27.73 1.61 5.13
CA PRO A 314 27.27 0.49 4.30
C PRO A 314 27.16 -0.86 5.03
N GLN A 315 27.66 -0.96 6.27
CA GLN A 315 27.83 -2.23 7.02
C GLN A 315 26.89 -2.38 8.22
N PHE A 316 26.07 -1.37 8.55
CA PHE A 316 25.14 -1.48 9.68
C PHE A 316 23.72 -1.80 9.21
N ASP A 317 23.17 -2.87 9.79
CA ASP A 317 21.74 -3.15 9.78
C ASP A 317 21.05 -2.15 10.70
N THR A 318 20.39 -1.14 10.13
CA THR A 318 19.19 -0.58 10.78
C THR A 318 18.27 0.04 9.75
N ALA A 319 17.20 -0.68 9.40
CA ALA A 319 15.97 -0.10 8.91
C ALA A 319 14.82 -1.09 9.12
N GLY A 320 14.20 -1.04 10.31
CA GLY A 320 12.94 -1.77 10.54
C GLY A 320 11.75 -1.11 9.84
N LEU A 321 11.93 0.15 9.47
CA LEU A 321 11.01 0.98 8.73
C LEU A 321 11.87 1.84 7.84
N PHE A 322 11.60 1.83 6.54
CA PHE A 322 12.07 2.92 5.74
C PHE A 322 10.96 3.65 4.99
N ALA A 323 11.21 4.95 4.86
CA ALA A 323 10.19 5.97 4.94
C ALA A 323 10.66 7.19 4.17
N ARG A 324 9.71 7.80 3.47
CA ARG A 324 9.96 8.83 2.47
C ARG A 324 10.51 10.12 2.99
N ASP A 325 10.48 10.32 4.29
CA ASP A 325 10.94 11.51 4.95
C ASP A 325 11.04 11.23 6.46
N PRO A 326 11.84 12.02 7.20
CA PRO A 326 11.99 11.85 8.64
C PRO A 326 10.69 11.95 9.45
N ALA A 327 9.69 12.71 8.98
CA ALA A 327 8.43 12.84 9.69
C ALA A 327 7.58 11.57 9.57
N LEU A 328 7.53 10.96 8.38
CA LEU A 328 6.92 9.66 8.17
C LEU A 328 7.64 8.57 8.97
N TRP A 329 8.98 8.59 8.97
CA TRP A 329 9.77 7.67 9.78
C TRP A 329 9.42 7.80 11.26
N LYS A 330 9.34 9.03 11.78
CA LYS A 330 8.92 9.32 13.16
C LYS A 330 7.53 8.77 13.46
N SER A 331 6.54 9.02 12.61
CA SER A 331 5.18 8.50 12.80
C SER A 331 5.13 6.97 12.82
N ALA A 332 5.86 6.32 11.90
CA ALA A 332 5.90 4.86 11.84
C ALA A 332 6.63 4.25 13.04
N ALA A 333 7.76 4.84 13.44
CA ALA A 333 8.52 4.38 14.59
C ALA A 333 7.74 4.59 15.91
N GLN A 334 7.01 5.70 16.04
CA GLN A 334 6.10 5.95 17.17
C GLN A 334 4.97 4.90 17.23
N ALA A 335 4.44 4.46 16.07
CA ALA A 335 3.44 3.40 16.01
C ALA A 335 4.03 2.04 16.43
N LEU A 336 5.25 1.72 16.02
CA LEU A 336 5.90 0.45 16.38
C LEU A 336 6.30 0.37 17.85
N TYR A 337 6.99 1.40 18.35
CA TYR A 337 7.67 1.38 19.65
C TYR A 337 6.87 2.05 20.77
N GLY A 338 5.80 2.78 20.44
CA GLY A 338 5.01 3.51 21.44
C GLY A 338 5.89 4.45 22.27
N THR A 339 5.75 4.40 23.59
CA THR A 339 6.53 5.23 24.51
C THR A 339 8.00 4.80 24.64
N ASN A 340 8.42 3.69 24.01
CA ASN A 340 9.79 3.18 24.07
C ASN A 340 10.73 3.78 23.00
N ILE A 341 10.28 4.82 22.30
CA ILE A 341 11.13 5.62 21.41
C ILE A 341 11.07 7.09 21.82
N SER A 342 12.19 7.79 21.66
CA SER A 342 12.30 9.23 21.91
C SER A 342 12.75 9.94 20.64
N PHE A 343 12.21 11.14 20.42
CA PHE A 343 12.58 12.01 19.32
C PHE A 343 13.14 13.30 19.90
N ASN A 344 14.26 13.76 19.32
CA ASN A 344 14.89 15.01 19.68
C ASN A 344 15.11 15.83 18.41
N ASP A 345 14.80 17.12 18.47
CA ASP A 345 15.02 18.06 17.36
C ASP A 345 16.42 18.70 17.42
N SER A 346 17.26 18.26 18.36
CA SER A 346 18.66 18.67 18.49
C SER A 346 19.58 17.66 17.81
N TYR A 347 20.64 18.15 17.17
CA TYR A 347 21.70 17.28 16.65
C TYR A 347 22.35 16.44 17.76
N PRO A 348 22.78 15.21 17.45
CA PRO A 348 23.50 14.38 18.41
C PRO A 348 24.79 15.06 18.84
N SER A 349 25.07 15.03 20.15
CA SER A 349 26.23 15.67 20.76
C SER A 349 27.31 14.70 21.25
N ASN A 350 27.07 13.40 21.11
CA ASN A 350 27.96 12.35 21.58
C ASN A 350 28.05 11.23 20.55
N ILE A 351 29.25 10.67 20.38
CA ILE A 351 29.47 9.46 19.57
C ILE A 351 29.38 8.24 20.48
N LEU A 352 28.43 7.35 20.18
CA LEU A 352 28.36 6.04 20.83
C LEU A 352 29.34 5.10 20.16
N THR A 353 30.10 4.37 20.95
CA THR A 353 31.14 3.45 20.48
C THR A 353 30.98 2.08 21.13
N ILE A 354 31.29 1.02 20.40
CA ILE A 354 31.34 -0.35 20.90
C ILE A 354 32.80 -0.80 20.97
N GLY A 355 33.22 -1.36 22.10
CA GLY A 355 34.60 -1.83 22.30
C GLY A 355 35.67 -0.73 22.47
N PHE A 356 35.29 0.54 22.48
CA PHE A 356 36.21 1.64 22.80
C PHE A 356 36.49 1.72 24.31
N PRO A 357 37.70 2.15 24.70
CA PRO A 357 38.06 2.28 26.10
C PRO A 357 37.30 3.44 26.75
N THR A 358 36.68 3.15 27.90
CA THR A 358 36.03 4.16 28.75
C THR A 358 37.00 4.83 29.72
N GLN A 359 38.19 4.26 29.88
CA GLN A 359 39.27 4.77 30.73
C GLN A 359 40.62 4.48 30.06
N ALA A 360 41.56 5.40 30.17
CA ALA A 360 42.91 5.22 29.64
C ALA A 360 43.74 4.30 30.54
N LYS A 361 43.81 3.00 30.22
CA LYS A 361 44.62 2.00 30.95
C LYS A 361 45.92 1.66 30.22
N SER A 362 46.03 2.06 28.96
CA SER A 362 47.20 1.90 28.10
C SER A 362 47.44 3.13 27.22
N GLU A 363 48.62 3.23 26.61
CA GLU A 363 48.90 4.29 25.62
C GLU A 363 47.96 4.21 24.40
N LEU A 364 47.55 3.00 24.00
CA LEU A 364 46.57 2.79 22.95
C LEU A 364 45.21 3.39 23.34
N ASP A 365 44.79 3.21 24.60
CA ASP A 365 43.54 3.80 25.07
C ASP A 365 43.57 5.33 25.04
N VAL A 366 44.70 5.93 25.43
CA VAL A 366 44.89 7.38 25.34
C VAL A 366 44.72 7.88 23.91
N ILE A 367 45.29 7.16 22.93
CA ILE A 367 45.17 7.50 21.51
C ILE A 367 43.72 7.38 21.05
N LEU A 368 43.03 6.29 21.38
CA LEU A 368 41.64 6.05 20.98
C LEU A 368 40.67 7.06 21.59
N THR A 369 40.81 7.36 22.89
CA THR A 369 39.98 8.38 23.55
C THR A 369 40.23 9.78 22.97
N ARG A 370 41.50 10.12 22.66
CA ARG A 370 41.83 11.41 22.02
C ARG A 370 41.26 11.50 20.61
N PHE A 371 41.37 10.44 19.82
CA PHE A 371 40.77 10.38 18.48
C PHE A 371 39.26 10.59 18.55
N LEU A 372 38.58 9.89 19.47
CA LEU A 372 37.14 10.01 19.64
C LEU A 372 36.71 11.43 20.06
N GLY A 373 37.46 12.07 20.97
CA GLY A 373 37.23 13.46 21.38
C GLY A 373 37.37 14.43 20.20
N ASN A 374 38.49 14.36 19.49
CA ASN A 374 38.74 15.22 18.32
C ASN A 374 37.69 15.02 17.21
N LEU A 375 37.27 13.77 16.96
CA LEU A 375 36.23 13.48 15.98
C LEU A 375 34.87 14.04 16.43
N THR A 376 34.53 13.93 17.71
CA THR A 376 33.30 14.49 18.27
C THR A 376 33.29 16.01 18.11
N ASP A 377 34.38 16.68 18.44
CA ASP A 377 34.52 18.13 18.30
C ASP A 377 34.43 18.60 16.84
N ASP A 378 35.09 17.91 15.89
CA ASP A 378 35.03 18.25 14.46
C ASP A 378 33.61 18.07 13.91
N LEU A 379 32.93 16.97 14.25
CA LEU A 379 31.56 16.72 13.81
C LEU A 379 30.59 17.76 14.41
N LEU A 380 30.70 18.06 15.71
CA LEU A 380 29.91 19.11 16.36
C LEU A 380 30.13 20.48 15.71
N TYR A 381 31.38 20.82 15.42
CA TYR A 381 31.71 22.07 14.73
C TYR A 381 31.04 22.14 13.35
N ARG A 382 31.09 21.07 12.56
CA ARG A 382 30.43 21.01 11.24
C ARG A 382 28.91 21.12 11.35
N LEU A 383 28.30 20.42 12.31
CA LEU A 383 26.85 20.47 12.55
C LEU A 383 26.40 21.89 12.92
N SER A 384 27.18 22.63 13.71
CA SER A 384 26.88 24.03 14.06
C SER A 384 26.88 25.00 12.88
N ARG A 385 27.46 24.60 11.74
CA ARG A 385 27.59 25.41 10.51
C ARG A 385 26.53 25.08 9.47
N LEU A 386 25.73 24.05 9.67
CA LEU A 386 24.55 23.76 8.85
C LEU A 386 23.47 24.80 9.19
N GLN A 387 23.35 25.84 8.37
CA GLN A 387 22.19 26.73 8.41
C GLN A 387 21.01 25.98 7.80
N LEU A 388 19.93 25.83 8.57
CA LEU A 388 18.63 25.38 8.07
C LEU A 388 17.94 26.48 7.27
#